data_AF-A0A484S447-F1
#
_entry.id   AF-A0A484S447-F1
#
_cell.length_a   1.000
_cell.length_b   1.000
_cell.length_c   1.000
_cell.angle_alpha   90.00
_cell.angle_beta   90.00
_cell.angle_gamma   90.00
#
_symmetry.space_group_name_H-M   'P 1'
#
loop_
_entity.id
_entity.type
_entity.pdbx_description
1 polymer ?
#
loop_
_entity_poly.entity_id
_entity_poly.type
_entity_poly.pdbx_seq_one_letter_code
_entity_poly.pdbx_strand_id
1 'polypeptide(L)'
;MKETAQAGRLDAPTASSHRLDRSLAFLALGCAAALSPAALAAEWASPSQKYQMALEAQSVGEYTRMVALLREAGEADHVPAQEMLGMALLAGPTVYGEAVPTDRCEAGKWMRRAAAQGSELGKTQWAFLHRLRNAPSGEDVCQTQG
;
A
#
# COMPACT_ATOMS: atom_id res chain seq x y z
N MET A 1 97.52 -26.52 -12.71
CA MET A 1 97.79 -25.51 -11.66
C MET A 1 96.52 -24.74 -11.41
N LYS A 2 96.11 -24.67 -10.13
CA LYS A 2 95.12 -23.76 -9.49
C LYS A 2 93.63 -24.01 -9.84
N GLU A 3 92.86 -24.59 -8.91
CA GLU A 3 92.09 -23.93 -7.81
C GLU A 3 90.87 -23.16 -8.37
N THR A 4 89.64 -23.66 -8.16
CA THR A 4 88.70 -23.30 -7.06
C THR A 4 88.48 -21.79 -6.96
N ALA A 5 87.31 -21.20 -6.75
CA ALA A 5 85.96 -21.56 -6.30
C ALA A 5 85.22 -20.19 -6.38
N GLN A 6 84.00 -20.06 -6.89
CA GLN A 6 82.72 -20.31 -6.22
C GLN A 6 81.92 -19.02 -5.99
N ALA A 7 80.61 -19.19 -6.16
CA ALA A 7 79.48 -18.47 -5.57
C ALA A 7 79.13 -17.06 -6.10
N GLY A 8 77.87 -16.94 -6.52
CA GLY A 8 77.20 -15.66 -6.73
C GLY A 8 75.82 -15.83 -7.34
N ARG A 9 74.88 -16.38 -6.57
CA ARG A 9 73.45 -16.54 -6.90
C ARG A 9 72.79 -15.16 -7.06
N LEU A 10 72.17 -14.88 -8.21
CA LEU A 10 71.08 -13.90 -8.38
C LEU A 10 70.21 -14.34 -9.56
N ASP A 11 69.13 -15.06 -9.27
CA ASP A 11 68.10 -15.39 -10.26
C ASP A 11 66.97 -14.36 -10.21
N ALA A 12 66.73 -13.72 -11.34
CA ALA A 12 65.45 -13.14 -11.75
C ALA A 12 65.49 -12.99 -13.29
N PRO A 13 64.35 -12.83 -13.98
CA PRO A 13 63.07 -13.50 -13.85
C PRO A 13 62.66 -14.12 -15.21
N THR A 14 61.43 -14.66 -15.27
CA THR A 14 60.66 -14.99 -16.48
C THR A 14 61.03 -16.28 -17.24
N ALA A 15 60.10 -17.23 -17.26
CA ALA A 15 59.45 -17.63 -18.50
C ALA A 15 58.33 -18.62 -18.18
N SER A 16 57.19 -18.36 -18.81
CA SER A 16 56.23 -19.32 -19.35
C SER A 16 56.19 -20.71 -18.73
N SER A 17 55.02 -21.11 -18.26
CA SER A 17 54.22 -22.00 -19.11
C SER A 17 52.87 -22.40 -18.49
N HIS A 18 51.95 -22.69 -19.42
CA HIS A 18 50.82 -23.62 -19.25
C HIS A 18 49.58 -23.14 -18.50
N ARG A 19 48.60 -22.64 -19.27
CA ARG A 19 47.40 -23.39 -19.70
C ARG A 19 46.38 -22.39 -20.26
N LEU A 20 46.17 -22.41 -21.58
CA LEU A 20 45.00 -23.04 -22.20
C LEU A 20 43.68 -22.56 -21.58
N ASP A 21 43.20 -21.46 -22.15
CA ASP A 21 41.91 -21.37 -22.83
C ASP A 21 40.71 -22.04 -22.14
N ARG A 22 39.83 -21.19 -21.62
CA ARG A 22 38.38 -21.38 -21.74
C ARG A 22 37.70 -20.05 -21.49
N SER A 23 37.68 -19.26 -22.55
CA SER A 23 36.82 -18.10 -22.72
C SER A 23 35.44 -18.35 -22.09
N LEU A 24 35.10 -17.59 -21.05
CA LEU A 24 33.80 -17.56 -20.39
C LEU A 24 32.77 -16.94 -21.34
N ALA A 25 32.33 -17.69 -22.34
CA ALA A 25 31.15 -17.38 -23.11
C ALA A 25 29.93 -17.96 -22.40
N PHE A 26 29.54 -17.35 -21.27
CA PHE A 26 28.17 -17.51 -20.77
C PHE A 26 27.31 -16.47 -21.48
N LEU A 27 26.52 -16.97 -22.43
CA LEU A 27 25.42 -16.24 -23.05
C LEU A 27 24.63 -15.46 -22.00
N ALA A 28 24.60 -14.13 -22.17
CA ALA A 28 23.66 -13.27 -21.47
C ALA A 28 22.24 -13.63 -21.94
N LEU A 29 21.60 -14.56 -21.23
CA LEU A 29 20.19 -14.87 -21.41
C LEU A 29 19.42 -14.42 -20.17
N GLY A 30 18.72 -13.30 -20.32
CA GLY A 30 17.61 -12.88 -19.48
C GLY A 30 18.00 -12.09 -18.24
N CYS A 31 17.78 -10.78 -18.28
CA CYS A 31 17.54 -10.00 -17.07
C CYS A 31 16.37 -10.62 -16.30
N ALA A 32 16.65 -11.50 -15.34
CA ALA A 32 15.78 -11.61 -14.18
C ALA A 32 15.94 -10.29 -13.45
N ALA A 33 15.00 -9.36 -13.65
CA ALA A 33 14.90 -8.18 -12.82
C ALA A 33 14.83 -8.67 -11.37
N ALA A 34 15.89 -8.45 -10.62
CA ALA A 34 15.95 -8.75 -9.21
C ALA A 34 15.04 -7.75 -8.49
N LEU A 35 13.72 -7.98 -8.55
CA LEU A 35 12.82 -7.36 -7.59
C LEU A 35 13.28 -7.87 -6.23
N SER A 36 13.81 -6.96 -5.41
CA SER A 36 14.13 -7.25 -4.03
C SER A 36 12.85 -7.74 -3.34
N PRO A 37 12.93 -8.60 -2.30
CA PRO A 37 11.74 -8.98 -1.52
C PRO A 37 10.94 -7.75 -1.01
N ALA A 38 11.63 -6.62 -0.78
CA ALA A 38 11.02 -5.34 -0.44
C ALA A 38 10.16 -4.71 -1.56
N ALA A 39 10.46 -4.97 -2.84
CA ALA A 39 9.68 -4.50 -3.98
C ALA A 39 8.39 -5.33 -4.18
N LEU A 40 8.42 -6.63 -3.86
CA LEU A 40 7.19 -7.45 -3.80
C LEU A 40 6.30 -7.11 -2.59
N ALA A 41 6.90 -6.65 -1.48
CA ALA A 41 6.17 -6.18 -0.31
C ALA A 41 5.52 -4.80 -0.51
N ALA A 42 6.00 -4.02 -1.47
CA ALA A 42 5.44 -2.71 -1.81
C ALA A 42 4.09 -2.79 -2.58
N GLU A 43 3.71 -3.96 -3.09
CA GLU A 43 2.63 -4.06 -4.08
C GLU A 43 1.22 -4.30 -3.50
N TRP A 44 1.06 -4.55 -2.19
CA TRP A 44 -0.26 -4.42 -1.55
C TRP A 44 -0.15 -4.22 -0.05
N ALA A 45 -0.43 -3.00 0.41
CA ALA A 45 -0.71 -2.76 1.82
C ALA A 45 -1.96 -3.56 2.24
N SER A 46 -1.90 -4.24 3.39
CA SER A 46 -3.06 -4.93 3.96
C SER A 46 -4.18 -3.93 4.26
N PRO A 47 -5.45 -4.38 4.39
CA PRO A 47 -6.56 -3.46 4.66
C PRO A 47 -6.34 -2.63 5.94
N SER A 48 -5.76 -3.22 6.99
CA SER A 48 -5.41 -2.52 8.22
C SER A 48 -4.25 -1.53 8.03
N GLN A 49 -3.26 -1.84 7.18
CA GLN A 49 -2.20 -0.89 6.83
C GLN A 49 -2.74 0.30 6.03
N LYS A 50 -3.64 0.06 5.07
CA LYS A 50 -4.32 1.13 4.34
C LYS A 50 -5.17 2.00 5.26
N TYR A 51 -5.87 1.39 6.22
CA TYR A 51 -6.57 2.13 7.27
C TYR A 51 -5.62 3.01 8.09
N GLN A 52 -4.45 2.48 8.49
CA GLN A 52 -3.46 3.27 9.21
C GLN A 52 -2.95 4.46 8.38
N MET A 53 -2.66 4.25 7.10
CA MET A 53 -2.29 5.34 6.19
C MET A 53 -3.41 6.37 6.03
N ALA A 54 -4.68 5.96 6.12
CA ALA A 54 -5.81 6.89 6.09
C ALA A 54 -5.85 7.78 7.34
N LEU A 55 -5.54 7.22 8.51
CA LEU A 55 -5.41 7.98 9.76
C LEU A 55 -4.24 8.97 9.70
N GLU A 56 -3.12 8.55 9.10
CA GLU A 56 -1.99 9.45 8.85
C GLU A 56 -2.39 10.60 7.93
N ALA A 57 -3.01 10.29 6.78
CA ALA A 57 -3.53 11.28 5.84
C ALA A 57 -4.50 12.26 6.52
N GLN A 58 -5.39 11.76 7.39
CA GLN A 58 -6.28 12.61 8.18
C GLN A 58 -5.50 13.57 9.08
N SER A 59 -4.49 13.08 9.79
CA SER A 59 -3.74 13.90 10.76
C SER A 59 -2.94 15.03 10.12
N VAL A 60 -2.56 14.88 8.85
CA VAL A 60 -1.86 15.92 8.08
C VAL A 60 -2.78 16.74 7.17
N GLY A 61 -4.10 16.52 7.22
CA GLY A 61 -5.09 17.29 6.47
C GLY A 61 -5.34 16.84 5.03
N GLU A 62 -4.80 15.70 4.62
CA GLU A 62 -4.93 15.13 3.27
C GLU A 62 -6.25 14.33 3.15
N TYR A 63 -7.39 15.01 3.28
CA TYR A 63 -8.68 14.35 3.43
C TYR A 63 -9.15 13.58 2.18
N THR A 64 -8.82 14.05 0.98
CA THR A 64 -9.11 13.30 -0.26
C THR A 64 -8.37 11.96 -0.26
N ARG A 65 -7.11 11.95 0.18
CA ARG A 65 -6.30 10.73 0.30
C ARG A 65 -6.81 9.83 1.41
N MET A 66 -7.23 10.39 2.55
CA MET A 66 -7.89 9.64 3.63
C MET A 66 -9.10 8.88 3.08
N VAL A 67 -10.02 9.54 2.37
CA VAL A 67 -11.23 8.90 1.82
C VAL A 67 -10.89 7.78 0.83
N ALA A 68 -9.89 7.98 -0.03
CA ALA A 68 -9.45 6.95 -0.97
C ALA A 68 -8.93 5.70 -0.24
N LEU A 69 -8.04 5.88 0.73
CA LEU A 69 -7.47 4.77 1.52
C LEU A 69 -8.52 4.05 2.36
N LEU A 70 -9.49 4.79 2.94
CA LEU A 70 -10.62 4.19 3.64
C LEU A 70 -11.49 3.35 2.70
N ARG A 71 -11.71 3.81 1.47
CA ARG A 71 -12.49 3.05 0.48
C ARG A 71 -11.78 1.76 0.11
N GLU A 72 -10.49 1.80 -0.20
CA GLU A 72 -9.70 0.61 -0.51
C GLU A 72 -9.68 -0.40 0.66
N ALA A 73 -9.52 0.07 1.89
CA ALA A 73 -9.55 -0.80 3.07
C ALA A 73 -10.97 -1.38 3.30
N GLY A 74 -12.00 -0.55 3.16
CA GLY A 74 -13.39 -0.95 3.33
C GLY A 74 -13.89 -1.93 2.27
N GLU A 75 -13.42 -1.80 1.03
CA GLU A 75 -13.68 -2.75 -0.06
C GLU A 75 -13.13 -4.14 0.28
N ALA A 76 -11.98 -4.20 0.93
CA ALA A 76 -11.34 -5.40 1.46
C ALA A 76 -11.86 -5.80 2.86
N ASP A 77 -13.12 -5.47 3.16
CA ASP A 77 -13.86 -5.85 4.38
C ASP A 77 -13.29 -5.35 5.72
N HIS A 78 -12.41 -4.33 5.70
CA HIS A 78 -11.91 -3.73 6.94
C HIS A 78 -13.00 -2.92 7.66
N VAL A 79 -13.64 -3.51 8.66
CA VAL A 79 -14.77 -2.92 9.42
C VAL A 79 -14.50 -1.49 9.92
N PRO A 80 -13.36 -1.18 10.59
CA PRO A 80 -13.07 0.20 11.03
C PRO A 80 -13.02 1.22 9.88
N ALA A 81 -12.56 0.80 8.70
CA ALA A 81 -12.51 1.68 7.54
C ALA A 81 -13.92 1.96 7.00
N GLN A 82 -14.80 0.96 6.99
CA GLN A 82 -16.20 1.12 6.59
C GLN A 82 -16.96 2.06 7.55
N GLU A 83 -16.76 1.90 8.86
CA GLU A 83 -17.33 2.78 9.89
C GLU A 83 -16.88 4.24 9.72
N MET A 84 -15.58 4.44 9.52
CA MET A 84 -14.98 5.76 9.36
C MET A 84 -15.41 6.42 8.04
N LEU A 85 -15.41 5.67 6.95
CA LEU A 85 -15.84 6.15 5.64
C LEU A 85 -17.33 6.53 5.64
N GLY A 86 -18.16 5.72 6.29
CA GLY A 86 -19.56 6.02 6.50
C GLY A 86 -19.77 7.39 7.13
N MET A 87 -19.10 7.66 8.26
CA MET A 87 -19.23 8.95 8.93
C MET A 87 -18.57 10.10 8.18
N ALA A 88 -17.42 9.87 7.54
CA ALA A 88 -16.75 10.88 6.74
C ALA A 88 -17.63 11.35 5.58
N LEU A 89 -18.33 10.45 4.90
CA LEU A 89 -19.25 10.80 3.80
C LEU A 89 -20.59 11.36 4.31
N LEU A 90 -20.97 11.10 5.55
CA LEU A 90 -22.19 11.68 6.13
C LEU A 90 -21.97 13.11 6.65
N ALA A 91 -20.84 13.36 7.33
CA ALA A 91 -20.53 14.63 8.01
C ALA A 91 -19.42 15.44 7.34
N GLY A 92 -18.95 15.00 6.17
CA GLY A 92 -17.73 15.47 5.52
C GLY A 92 -17.57 16.98 5.44
N PRO A 93 -18.53 17.74 4.88
CA PRO A 93 -18.40 19.19 4.74
C PRO A 93 -18.24 19.92 6.07
N THR A 94 -18.79 19.40 7.15
CA THR A 94 -18.70 20.00 8.49
C THR A 94 -17.34 19.72 9.15
N VAL A 95 -16.74 18.57 8.87
CA VAL A 95 -15.51 18.11 9.56
C VAL A 95 -14.25 18.38 8.73
N TYR A 96 -14.35 18.25 7.41
CA TYR A 96 -13.24 18.27 6.45
C TYR A 96 -13.39 19.35 5.36
N GLY A 97 -14.46 20.14 5.39
CA GLY A 97 -14.75 21.15 4.37
C GLY A 97 -15.05 20.55 2.99
N GLU A 98 -14.74 21.30 1.94
CA GLU A 98 -15.02 20.90 0.55
C GLU A 98 -14.25 19.66 0.09
N ALA A 99 -13.20 19.27 0.81
CA ALA A 99 -12.38 18.10 0.48
C ALA A 99 -13.14 16.77 0.61
N VAL A 100 -14.20 16.72 1.44
CA VAL A 100 -15.05 15.54 1.59
C VAL A 100 -16.51 15.96 1.43
N PRO A 101 -17.05 15.93 0.20
CA PRO A 101 -18.45 16.22 -0.03
C PRO A 101 -19.34 15.17 0.65
N THR A 102 -20.55 15.58 1.06
CA THR A 102 -21.52 14.63 1.60
C THR A 102 -22.01 13.69 0.52
N ASP A 103 -21.93 12.38 0.77
CA ASP A 103 -22.64 11.34 0.02
C ASP A 103 -23.34 10.40 1.01
N ARG A 104 -24.62 10.69 1.27
CA ARG A 104 -25.44 9.92 2.22
C ARG A 104 -25.70 8.50 1.72
N CYS A 105 -25.72 8.28 0.41
CA CYS A 105 -26.07 7.00 -0.18
C CYS A 105 -24.87 6.05 -0.08
N GLU A 106 -23.69 6.53 -0.43
CA GLU A 106 -22.44 5.80 -0.21
C GLU A 106 -22.19 5.58 1.29
N ALA A 107 -22.37 6.61 2.14
CA ALA A 107 -22.27 6.45 3.60
C ALA A 107 -23.13 5.29 4.11
N GLY A 108 -24.39 5.22 3.68
CA GLY A 108 -25.31 4.16 4.06
C GLY A 108 -24.92 2.77 3.56
N LYS A 109 -24.23 2.65 2.42
CA LYS A 109 -23.67 1.38 1.95
C LYS A 109 -22.58 0.88 2.90
N TRP A 110 -21.65 1.76 3.28
CA TRP A 110 -20.54 1.41 4.18
C TRP A 110 -21.01 1.05 5.59
N MET A 111 -21.89 1.88 6.18
CA MET A 111 -22.45 1.61 7.51
C MET A 111 -23.21 0.29 7.56
N ARG A 112 -23.99 -0.03 6.51
CA ARG A 112 -24.71 -1.30 6.41
C ARG A 112 -23.76 -2.49 6.28
N ARG A 113 -22.67 -2.36 5.51
CA ARG A 113 -21.65 -3.41 5.38
C ARG A 113 -20.94 -3.66 6.72
N ALA A 114 -20.57 -2.60 7.45
CA ALA A 114 -20.00 -2.74 8.79
C ALA A 114 -20.98 -3.44 9.76
N ALA A 115 -22.25 -3.04 9.73
CA ALA A 115 -23.31 -3.67 10.54
C ALA A 115 -23.49 -5.16 10.21
N ALA A 116 -23.45 -5.53 8.92
CA ALA A 116 -23.57 -6.91 8.46
C ALA A 116 -22.39 -7.79 8.91
N GLN A 117 -21.22 -7.18 9.10
CA GLN A 117 -20.04 -7.85 9.68
C GLN A 117 -20.04 -7.89 11.21
N GLY A 118 -21.13 -7.44 11.86
CA GLY A 118 -21.29 -7.51 13.31
C GLY A 118 -20.85 -6.26 14.07
N SER A 119 -20.51 -5.15 13.39
CA SER A 119 -20.18 -3.90 14.08
C SER A 119 -21.39 -3.25 14.75
N GLU A 120 -21.32 -3.05 16.06
CA GLU A 120 -22.31 -2.26 16.82
C GLU A 120 -22.27 -0.78 16.45
N LEU A 121 -21.09 -0.25 16.12
CA LEU A 121 -20.96 1.12 15.65
C LEU A 121 -21.62 1.27 14.27
N GLY A 122 -21.36 0.35 13.34
CA GLY A 122 -22.00 0.30 12.02
C GLY A 122 -23.53 0.22 12.12
N LYS A 123 -24.06 -0.63 13.02
CA LYS A 123 -25.51 -0.71 13.30
C LYS A 123 -26.06 0.64 13.78
N THR A 124 -25.37 1.28 14.72
CA THR A 124 -25.77 2.58 15.28
C THR A 124 -25.75 3.68 14.23
N GLN A 125 -24.68 3.75 13.43
CA GLN A 125 -24.52 4.70 12.33
C GLN A 125 -25.60 4.49 11.26
N TRP A 126 -25.86 3.25 10.86
CA TRP A 126 -26.89 2.92 9.87
C TRP A 126 -28.30 3.29 10.38
N ALA A 127 -28.61 2.97 11.64
CA ALA A 127 -29.88 3.36 12.26
C ALA A 127 -30.04 4.89 12.38
N PHE A 128 -28.95 5.60 12.69
CA PHE A 128 -28.94 7.06 12.68
C PHE A 128 -29.24 7.62 11.29
N LEU A 129 -28.54 7.14 10.25
CA LEU A 129 -28.78 7.57 8.88
C LEU A 129 -30.22 7.29 8.41
N HIS A 130 -30.78 6.13 8.77
CA HIS A 130 -32.15 5.78 8.40
C HIS A 130 -33.17 6.75 9.00
N ARG A 131 -32.96 7.19 10.25
CA ARG A 131 -33.79 8.23 10.88
C ARG A 131 -33.66 9.57 10.18
N LEU A 132 -32.45 9.94 9.73
CA LEU A 132 -32.26 11.17 8.94
C LEU A 132 -32.96 11.13 7.59
N ARG A 133 -32.98 9.97 6.91
CA ARG A 133 -33.67 9.80 5.63
C ARG A 133 -35.18 9.95 5.74
N ASN A 134 -35.76 9.44 6.82
CA ASN A 134 -37.21 9.49 7.03
C ASN A 134 -37.68 10.85 7.59
N ALA A 135 -36.78 11.82 7.77
CA ALA A 135 -37.15 13.19 8.09
C ALA A 135 -37.53 13.94 6.79
N PRO A 136 -38.42 14.95 6.84
CA PRO A 136 -38.86 15.70 5.65
C PRO A 136 -37.73 16.32 4.81
N SER A 137 -36.56 16.57 5.41
CA SER A 137 -35.36 17.08 4.72
C SER A 137 -34.49 15.99 4.09
N GLY A 138 -34.93 14.73 4.10
CA GLY A 138 -34.13 13.55 3.75
C GLY A 138 -34.72 12.64 2.67
N GLU A 139 -35.94 12.91 2.18
CA GLU A 139 -36.70 11.94 1.38
C GLU A 139 -36.15 11.67 -0.04
N ASP A 140 -35.34 12.57 -0.63
CA ASP A 140 -35.04 12.51 -2.08
C ASP A 140 -33.59 12.23 -2.52
N VAL A 141 -32.66 11.87 -1.63
CA VAL A 141 -31.22 11.92 -2.00
C VAL A 141 -30.68 10.67 -2.73
N CYS A 142 -31.35 9.52 -2.64
CA CYS A 142 -30.77 8.24 -3.10
C CYS A 142 -31.52 7.48 -4.21
N GLN A 143 -32.64 7.99 -4.72
CA GLN A 143 -33.41 7.31 -5.78
C GLN A 143 -33.06 7.76 -7.21
N THR A 144 -32.25 8.81 -7.37
CA THR A 144 -31.98 9.44 -8.67
C THR A 144 -30.60 9.10 -9.27
N GLN A 145 -29.83 8.20 -8.65
CA GLN A 145 -28.58 7.68 -9.20
C GLN A 145 -28.78 6.22 -9.62
N GLY A 146 -29.41 6.03 -10.79
CA GLY A 146 -29.58 4.76 -11.50
C GLY A 146 -29.12 4.91 -12.93
#